data_AF-A0A9D0VD78-F1
#
_entry.id   AF-A0A9D0VD78-F1
#
_cell.length_a   1.000
_cell.length_b   1.000
_cell.length_c   1.000
_cell.angle_alpha   90.00
_cell.angle_beta   90.00
_cell.angle_gamma   90.00
#
_symmetry.space_group_name_H-M   'P 1'
#
loop_
_entity.id
_entity.type
_entity.pdbx_description
1 polymer ?
#
loop_
_entity_poly.entity_id
_entity_poly.type
_entity_poly.pdbx_seq_one_letter_code
_entity_poly.pdbx_strand_id
1 'polypeptide(L)'
;MLALPAHAGSADVGGYFRVMARPDFQGGNGRLGYWNLYGRLMNEGPYGMLDLRYDVLEPIAGSTEPWTSVHARIEGASISNADPGNGSLSNFRLSQVYVKTGNVLLRDVVWQIGTLEYFYGDLGLYDMRPATVFYDTVGLSARYTSDHLELLLGFGDSGYRMYGSSYNSVPTPGGAARLKLGKLELGIGGEAKIEAGVAGNRNAPYHTPGVTYEDWIRGEVAESYLEEFGPELADYFPSPSPRSARSGKLVGYLGFGGFGPVRWNNLFVSLTQLHPEKKTTEIMLGEPLDIWVHDFTDQRTSLVIGDEIQLVLAPDRLDMAWAGLFGDQRDGDNQLMPTDFDRTYASTVLRLQGYPTETFHLLVETSLAREWSRNGNAFREHRDSIFSNTAGRADTRGLEIGDSDTRRTWQLKGGVVINPLGPGIFTRPSLRILYGLQASNVNNAFGNSFVETIDQFNDFDNTERHVRHMAALEAEVWF
;
A
#
# COMPACT_ATOMS: atom_id res chain seq x y z
N MET A 1 38.27 9.31 -29.46
CA MET A 1 37.21 10.15 -30.05
C MET A 1 36.45 10.79 -28.90
N LEU A 2 36.66 12.09 -28.69
CA LEU A 2 35.87 12.89 -27.74
C LEU A 2 34.47 13.07 -28.37
N ALA A 3 33.44 12.64 -27.66
CA ALA A 3 32.05 12.75 -28.12
C ALA A 3 31.72 14.22 -28.34
N LEU A 4 31.20 14.52 -29.54
CA LEU A 4 30.52 15.78 -29.83
C LEU A 4 29.40 15.98 -28.77
N PRO A 5 29.10 17.22 -28.35
CA PRO A 5 27.96 17.46 -27.49
C PRO A 5 26.72 16.94 -28.21
N ALA A 6 26.04 15.97 -27.59
CA ALA A 6 24.73 15.53 -28.05
C ALA A 6 23.84 16.77 -28.19
N HIS A 7 23.22 16.94 -29.35
CA HIS A 7 22.15 17.92 -29.51
C HIS A 7 21.17 17.74 -28.34
N ALA A 8 20.85 18.83 -27.65
CA ALA A 8 20.07 18.80 -26.42
C ALA A 8 18.75 18.06 -26.64
N GLY A 9 18.54 16.96 -25.91
CA GLY A 9 17.26 16.28 -25.84
C GLY A 9 16.20 17.14 -25.15
N SER A 10 14.92 16.86 -25.39
CA SER A 10 13.81 17.45 -24.62
C SER A 10 13.86 16.96 -23.17
N ALA A 11 13.69 17.89 -22.24
CA ALA A 11 13.54 17.60 -20.82
C ALA A 11 12.14 18.01 -20.38
N ASP A 12 11.39 17.06 -19.83
CA ASP A 12 10.07 17.30 -19.27
C ASP A 12 10.09 17.07 -17.77
N VAL A 13 9.35 17.91 -17.06
CA VAL A 13 9.14 17.80 -15.63
C VAL A 13 7.64 17.76 -15.41
N GLY A 14 7.18 16.69 -14.77
CA GLY A 14 5.80 16.56 -14.32
C GLY A 14 5.75 16.18 -12.85
N GLY A 15 4.55 16.10 -12.30
CA GLY A 15 4.44 15.65 -10.92
C GLY A 15 3.06 15.72 -10.33
N TYR A 16 3.04 15.49 -9.02
CA TYR A 16 1.86 15.56 -8.19
C TYR A 16 2.21 16.13 -6.84
N PHE A 17 1.34 16.95 -6.27
CA PHE A 17 1.41 17.24 -4.85
C PHE A 17 0.04 17.38 -4.21
N ARG A 18 0.04 17.10 -2.90
CA ARG A 18 -1.05 17.38 -1.99
C ARG A 18 -0.50 18.06 -0.74
N VAL A 19 -1.05 19.23 -0.45
CA VAL A 19 -0.76 20.00 0.77
C VAL A 19 -2.05 20.29 1.50
N MET A 20 -2.00 20.33 2.83
CA MET A 20 -3.18 20.54 3.65
C MET A 20 -2.88 21.27 4.96
N ALA A 21 -3.90 21.93 5.49
CA ALA A 21 -4.02 22.33 6.88
C ALA A 21 -5.26 21.67 7.47
N ARG A 22 -5.10 20.91 8.55
CA ARG A 22 -6.15 20.05 9.11
C ARG A 22 -6.25 20.23 10.62
N PRO A 23 -6.96 21.27 11.09
CA PRO A 23 -7.25 21.41 12.51
C PRO A 23 -8.10 20.22 12.96
N ASP A 24 -7.52 19.46 13.88
CA ASP A 24 -8.19 18.36 14.55
C ASP A 24 -8.76 18.87 15.88
N PHE A 25 -10.09 18.79 16.02
CA PHE A 25 -10.78 19.32 17.20
C PHE A 25 -10.63 18.42 18.44
N GLN A 26 -10.02 17.25 18.29
CA GLN A 26 -9.94 16.20 19.31
C GLN A 26 -8.52 15.70 19.57
N GLY A 27 -7.49 16.32 18.98
CA GLY A 27 -6.09 16.03 19.29
C GLY A 27 -5.50 14.81 18.56
N GLY A 28 -5.91 14.57 17.32
CA GLY A 28 -5.32 13.54 16.45
C GLY A 28 -4.23 14.05 15.49
N ASN A 29 -3.76 13.16 14.63
CA ASN A 29 -2.65 13.37 13.69
C ASN A 29 -3.04 14.04 12.34
N GLY A 30 -4.20 14.70 12.28
CA GLY A 30 -4.66 15.37 11.05
C GLY A 30 -5.12 14.44 9.92
N ARG A 31 -5.58 13.21 10.21
CA ARG A 31 -6.24 12.30 9.24
C ARG A 31 -7.50 11.74 9.84
N LEU A 32 -8.67 11.74 9.18
CA LEU A 32 -9.94 11.39 9.82
C LEU A 32 -9.96 9.95 10.40
N GLY A 33 -9.35 8.98 9.73
CA GLY A 33 -9.16 7.59 10.17
C GLY A 33 -7.72 7.07 9.96
N TYR A 34 -7.47 5.80 10.30
CA TYR A 34 -6.14 5.17 10.22
C TYR A 34 -5.76 4.65 8.82
N TRP A 35 -6.76 4.33 8.00
CA TRP A 35 -6.55 3.63 6.73
C TRP A 35 -7.51 4.19 5.68
N ASN A 36 -7.06 4.19 4.43
CA ASN A 36 -7.86 4.50 3.25
C ASN A 36 -8.99 3.50 2.97
N LEU A 37 -9.20 2.44 3.77
CA LEU A 37 -10.44 1.64 3.73
C LEU A 37 -11.69 2.53 3.79
N TYR A 38 -11.62 3.72 4.37
CA TYR A 38 -12.75 4.65 4.47
C TYR A 38 -12.72 5.74 3.38
N GLY A 39 -12.05 5.47 2.26
CA GLY A 39 -11.80 6.43 1.18
C GLY A 39 -10.64 7.39 1.49
N ARG A 40 -9.92 7.84 0.47
CA ARG A 40 -8.67 8.62 0.63
C ARG A 40 -8.89 10.05 1.11
N LEU A 41 -10.06 10.65 0.80
CA LEU A 41 -10.36 12.04 1.13
C LEU A 41 -10.25 12.24 2.65
N MET A 42 -9.52 13.27 3.10
CA MET A 42 -9.28 13.55 4.52
C MET A 42 -8.55 12.44 5.32
N ASN A 43 -8.16 11.31 4.72
CA ASN A 43 -7.49 10.19 5.39
C ASN A 43 -6.00 10.06 5.07
N GLU A 44 -5.50 10.79 4.08
CA GLU A 44 -4.08 10.74 3.72
C GLU A 44 -3.28 11.93 4.25
N GLY A 45 -1.95 11.81 4.36
CA GLY A 45 -1.05 12.93 4.71
C GLY A 45 -0.62 13.78 3.50
N PRO A 46 0.26 14.77 3.71
CA PRO A 46 0.88 15.50 2.61
C PRO A 46 1.74 14.55 1.76
N TYR A 47 1.87 14.86 0.48
CA TYR A 47 2.67 14.07 -0.45
C TYR A 47 3.14 14.94 -1.61
N GLY A 48 4.36 14.70 -2.08
CA GLY A 48 4.94 15.36 -3.25
C GLY A 48 5.68 14.34 -4.10
N MET A 49 5.53 14.49 -5.42
CA MET A 49 6.18 13.67 -6.44
C MET A 49 6.65 14.57 -7.58
N LEU A 50 7.89 14.35 -7.99
CA LEU A 50 8.51 14.98 -9.15
C LEU A 50 8.97 13.88 -10.10
N ASP A 51 8.41 13.87 -11.30
CA ASP A 51 8.78 13.01 -12.40
C ASP A 51 9.65 13.79 -13.40
N LEU A 52 10.81 13.24 -13.71
CA LEU A 52 11.78 13.78 -14.65
C LEU A 52 11.89 12.84 -15.84
N ARG A 53 11.73 13.40 -17.04
CA ARG A 53 11.98 12.69 -18.30
C ARG A 53 13.01 13.44 -19.12
N TYR A 54 13.98 12.72 -19.66
CA TYR A 54 14.95 13.25 -20.62
C TYR A 54 15.04 12.36 -21.84
N ASP A 55 14.68 12.89 -23.00
CA ASP A 55 14.73 12.15 -24.27
C ASP A 55 16.15 12.24 -24.85
N VAL A 56 16.93 11.15 -24.73
CA VAL A 56 18.27 11.05 -25.33
C VAL A 56 18.18 11.00 -26.85
N LEU A 57 17.17 10.26 -27.35
CA LEU A 57 16.76 10.20 -28.74
C LEU A 57 15.24 10.37 -28.77
N GLU A 58 14.78 11.48 -29.33
CA GLU A 58 13.38 11.90 -29.26
C GLU A 58 12.43 10.92 -29.99
N PRO A 59 11.32 10.50 -29.36
CA PRO A 59 10.32 9.68 -30.02
C PRO A 59 9.52 10.52 -31.03
N ILE A 60 9.52 10.10 -32.29
CA ILE A 60 8.67 10.71 -33.33
C ILE A 60 7.33 9.96 -33.35
N ALA A 61 6.24 10.66 -33.06
CA ALA A 61 4.90 10.07 -33.04
C ALA A 61 4.53 9.42 -34.39
N GLY A 62 4.03 8.18 -34.35
CA GLY A 62 3.68 7.41 -35.55
C GLY A 62 4.88 6.86 -36.33
N SER A 63 6.10 7.10 -35.86
CA SER A 63 7.32 6.57 -36.47
C SER A 63 7.74 5.24 -35.84
N THR A 64 8.32 4.36 -36.65
CA THR A 64 9.01 3.15 -36.20
C THR A 64 10.51 3.37 -35.99
N GLU A 65 10.97 4.62 -36.00
CA GLU A 65 12.37 4.94 -35.73
C GLU A 65 12.74 4.63 -34.26
N PRO A 66 13.98 4.19 -33.99
CA PRO A 66 14.50 4.03 -32.64
C PRO A 66 14.43 5.32 -31.82
N TRP A 67 14.05 5.19 -30.55
CA TRP A 67 14.05 6.29 -29.59
C TRP A 67 14.54 5.81 -28.22
N THR A 68 15.00 6.74 -27.38
CA THR A 68 15.50 6.42 -26.04
C THR A 68 15.25 7.57 -25.07
N SER A 69 14.74 7.26 -23.89
CA SER A 69 14.44 8.21 -22.83
C SER A 69 14.88 7.69 -21.46
N VAL A 70 15.34 8.61 -20.61
CA VAL A 70 15.70 8.37 -19.21
C VAL A 70 14.57 8.93 -18.34
N HIS A 71 14.17 8.15 -17.34
CA HIS A 71 13.10 8.50 -16.40
C HIS A 71 13.61 8.42 -14.98
N ALA A 72 13.25 9.39 -14.15
CA ALA A 72 13.51 9.39 -12.72
C ALA A 72 12.32 9.97 -11.94
N ARG A 73 12.02 9.38 -10.78
CA ARG A 73 10.96 9.86 -9.88
C ARG A 73 11.51 10.11 -8.49
N ILE A 74 11.28 11.31 -7.96
CA ILE A 74 11.52 11.64 -6.56
C ILE A 74 10.17 11.81 -5.90
N GLU A 75 9.94 11.12 -4.79
CA GLU A 75 8.67 11.19 -4.08
C GLU A 75 8.84 11.11 -2.57
N GLY A 76 7.91 11.70 -1.82
CA GLY A 76 7.98 11.76 -0.37
C GLY A 76 6.74 12.36 0.27
N ALA A 77 6.61 12.14 1.57
CA ALA A 77 5.44 12.53 2.36
C ALA A 77 5.76 13.62 3.39
N SER A 78 6.54 14.64 3.00
CA SER A 78 6.88 15.74 3.91
C SER A 78 6.82 17.13 3.28
N ILE A 79 6.11 18.04 3.93
CA ILE A 79 5.92 19.46 3.61
C ILE A 79 6.04 20.26 4.91
N SER A 80 6.76 21.39 4.88
CA SER A 80 6.96 22.20 6.08
C SER A 80 5.64 22.60 6.75
N ASN A 81 5.58 22.44 8.07
CA ASN A 81 4.41 22.69 8.93
C ASN A 81 3.17 21.82 8.67
N ALA A 82 3.24 20.77 7.83
CA ALA A 82 2.10 19.91 7.50
C ALA A 82 2.21 18.47 8.05
N ASP A 83 3.40 18.07 8.51
CA ASP A 83 3.69 16.72 9.03
C ASP A 83 4.89 16.73 9.99
N PRO A 84 5.14 15.63 10.74
CA PRO A 84 6.26 15.51 11.66
C PRO A 84 7.65 15.63 11.01
N GLY A 85 7.78 15.32 9.72
CA GLY A 85 9.02 15.45 8.97
C GLY A 85 9.37 16.90 8.60
N ASN A 86 8.42 17.83 8.75
CA ASN A 86 8.58 19.27 8.60
C ASN A 86 9.30 19.73 7.31
N GLY A 87 9.06 19.05 6.19
CA GLY A 87 9.66 19.37 4.89
C GLY A 87 11.10 18.90 4.72
N SER A 88 11.60 18.00 5.58
CA SER A 88 12.95 17.43 5.41
C SER A 88 13.05 16.60 4.14
N LEU A 89 14.12 16.84 3.37
CA LEU A 89 14.45 16.06 2.17
C LEU A 89 14.79 14.60 2.47
N SER A 90 15.14 14.26 3.71
CA SER A 90 15.34 12.86 4.12
C SER A 90 14.06 12.01 4.04
N ASN A 91 12.89 12.65 3.98
CA ASN A 91 11.59 12.00 3.80
C ASN A 91 11.22 11.82 2.32
N PHE A 92 12.13 12.18 1.41
CA PHE A 92 11.99 11.95 -0.02
C PHE A 92 12.99 10.88 -0.46
N ARG A 93 12.58 10.07 -1.43
CA ARG A 93 13.41 9.03 -2.03
C ARG A 93 13.35 9.08 -3.54
N LEU A 94 14.42 8.63 -4.18
CA LEU A 94 14.44 8.31 -5.60
C LEU A 94 13.74 6.96 -5.78
N SER A 95 12.43 6.98 -6.08
CA SER A 95 11.58 5.79 -6.11
C SER A 95 11.66 5.04 -7.43
N GLN A 96 11.92 5.74 -8.54
CA GLN A 96 12.09 5.13 -9.85
C GLN A 96 13.28 5.71 -10.59
N VAL A 97 14.04 4.83 -11.25
CA VAL A 97 15.07 5.18 -12.24
C VAL A 97 15.10 4.09 -13.28
N TYR A 98 14.86 4.45 -14.54
CA TYR A 98 14.95 3.50 -15.63
C TYR A 98 15.19 4.18 -16.97
N VAL A 99 15.68 3.40 -17.93
CA VAL A 99 15.83 3.81 -19.33
C VAL A 99 14.83 3.04 -20.16
N LYS A 100 14.09 3.74 -21.03
CA LYS A 100 13.22 3.14 -22.04
C LYS A 100 13.81 3.34 -23.42
N THR A 101 13.80 2.28 -24.21
CA THR A 101 14.22 2.30 -25.62
C THR A 101 13.17 1.57 -26.45
N GLY A 102 12.60 2.24 -27.45
CA GLY A 102 11.59 1.66 -28.33
C GLY A 102 12.10 1.46 -29.74
N ASN A 103 11.48 0.53 -30.47
CA ASN A 103 11.77 0.20 -31.87
C ASN A 103 13.22 -0.25 -32.13
N VAL A 104 13.87 -0.81 -31.11
CA VAL A 104 15.20 -1.42 -31.20
C VAL A 104 15.04 -2.94 -31.12
N LEU A 105 15.67 -3.65 -32.06
CA LEU A 105 15.54 -5.10 -32.33
C LEU A 105 14.17 -5.54 -32.86
N LEU A 106 13.08 -5.05 -32.27
CA LEU A 106 11.71 -5.39 -32.63
C LEU A 106 10.87 -4.11 -32.79
N ARG A 107 9.98 -4.09 -33.79
CA ARG A 107 9.03 -2.99 -34.00
C ARG A 107 7.96 -3.02 -32.94
N ASP A 108 7.52 -1.83 -32.50
CA ASP A 108 6.43 -1.65 -31.52
C ASP A 108 6.71 -2.30 -30.16
N VAL A 109 7.98 -2.58 -29.88
CA VAL A 109 8.47 -3.08 -28.59
C VAL A 109 9.25 -1.99 -27.89
N VAL A 110 8.90 -1.75 -26.63
CA VAL A 110 9.62 -0.90 -25.71
C VAL A 110 10.37 -1.77 -24.71
N TRP A 111 11.69 -1.64 -24.70
CA TRP A 111 12.57 -2.22 -23.70
C TRP A 111 12.71 -1.24 -22.54
N GLN A 112 12.71 -1.74 -21.31
CA GLN A 112 12.98 -0.94 -20.11
C GLN A 112 14.00 -1.63 -19.22
N ILE A 113 15.06 -0.91 -18.83
CA ILE A 113 16.07 -1.37 -17.87
C ILE A 113 16.09 -0.43 -16.67
N GLY A 114 16.05 -0.98 -15.46
CA GLY A 114 16.05 -0.23 -14.20
C GLY A 114 14.90 -0.68 -13.30
N THR A 115 14.35 0.23 -12.49
CA THR A 115 13.13 -0.04 -11.72
C THR A 115 11.99 -0.37 -12.66
N LEU A 116 11.27 -1.44 -12.38
CA LEU A 116 10.09 -1.88 -13.13
C LEU A 116 8.83 -1.51 -12.35
N GLU A 117 7.72 -1.32 -13.04
CA GLU A 117 6.38 -1.25 -12.48
C GLU A 117 5.39 -1.39 -13.63
N TYR A 118 4.38 -2.24 -13.47
CA TYR A 118 3.25 -2.31 -14.38
C TYR A 118 1.96 -2.44 -13.60
N PHE A 119 0.99 -1.58 -13.86
CA PHE A 119 -0.32 -1.64 -13.25
C PHE A 119 -1.43 -1.40 -14.27
N TYR A 120 -2.59 -2.02 -14.04
CA TYR A 120 -3.73 -1.90 -14.95
C TYR A 120 -4.49 -0.58 -14.81
N GLY A 121 -4.49 -0.02 -13.60
CA GLY A 121 -5.15 1.20 -13.22
C GLY A 121 -5.18 1.34 -11.70
N ASP A 122 -5.84 2.38 -11.23
CA ASP A 122 -5.91 2.75 -9.81
C ASP A 122 -7.37 2.66 -9.31
N LEU A 123 -7.55 2.21 -8.08
CA LEU A 123 -8.75 2.48 -7.29
C LEU A 123 -8.62 3.88 -6.69
N GLY A 124 -9.00 4.89 -7.48
CA GLY A 124 -8.82 6.30 -7.18
C GLY A 124 -9.44 6.75 -5.86
N LEU A 125 -10.60 6.20 -5.46
CA LEU A 125 -11.22 6.53 -4.17
C LEU A 125 -10.47 5.94 -2.97
N TYR A 126 -9.72 4.86 -3.15
CA TYR A 126 -8.94 4.20 -2.09
C TYR A 126 -7.44 4.56 -2.12
N ASP A 127 -6.96 5.18 -3.20
CA ASP A 127 -5.53 5.38 -3.48
C ASP A 127 -4.75 4.06 -3.49
N MET A 128 -5.28 3.06 -4.19
CA MET A 128 -4.70 1.72 -4.26
C MET A 128 -4.48 1.26 -5.68
N ARG A 129 -3.46 0.41 -5.89
CA ARG A 129 -3.18 -0.26 -7.17
C ARG A 129 -3.19 -1.78 -7.02
N PRO A 130 -4.35 -2.43 -6.84
CA PRO A 130 -4.39 -3.86 -6.54
C PRO A 130 -3.74 -4.71 -7.64
N ALA A 131 -4.02 -4.37 -8.90
CA ALA A 131 -3.53 -5.09 -10.07
C ALA A 131 -2.17 -4.53 -10.57
N THR A 132 -1.16 -4.55 -9.70
CA THR A 132 0.23 -4.16 -10.00
C THR A 132 1.16 -5.35 -9.94
N VAL A 133 2.11 -5.43 -10.89
CA VAL A 133 3.25 -6.35 -10.92
C VAL A 133 4.56 -5.56 -11.04
N PHE A 134 5.65 -6.18 -10.63
CA PHE A 134 7.03 -5.69 -10.67
C PHE A 134 7.36 -4.45 -9.82
N TYR A 135 6.46 -4.00 -8.94
CA TYR A 135 6.65 -2.78 -8.12
C TYR A 135 7.96 -2.79 -7.30
N ASP A 136 8.43 -3.98 -6.90
CA ASP A 136 9.64 -4.14 -6.09
C ASP A 136 10.88 -4.50 -6.90
N THR A 137 10.75 -4.59 -8.22
CA THR A 137 11.73 -5.26 -9.07
C THR A 137 12.62 -4.27 -9.81
N VAL A 138 13.94 -4.48 -9.71
CA VAL A 138 14.91 -3.85 -10.63
C VAL A 138 15.34 -4.89 -11.65
N GLY A 139 15.23 -4.56 -12.93
CA GLY A 139 15.53 -5.53 -13.99
C GLY A 139 15.30 -5.03 -15.40
N LEU A 140 14.90 -5.97 -16.26
CA LEU A 140 14.61 -5.76 -17.68
C LEU A 140 13.16 -6.13 -17.96
N SER A 141 12.49 -5.33 -18.79
CA SER A 141 11.21 -5.70 -19.37
C SER A 141 11.13 -5.37 -20.86
N ALA A 142 10.27 -6.09 -21.56
CA ALA A 142 9.90 -5.87 -22.95
C ALA A 142 8.38 -5.74 -23.03
N ARG A 143 7.89 -4.62 -23.56
CA ARG A 143 6.46 -4.35 -23.73
C ARG A 143 6.12 -4.15 -25.19
N TYR A 144 5.26 -4.99 -25.72
CA TYR A 144 4.61 -4.83 -27.02
C TYR A 144 3.25 -4.15 -26.85
N THR A 145 2.90 -3.22 -27.74
CA THR A 145 1.60 -2.54 -27.71
C THR A 145 1.05 -2.38 -29.12
N SER A 146 -0.21 -2.76 -29.30
CA SER A 146 -1.02 -2.53 -30.50
C SER A 146 -2.39 -1.98 -30.13
N ASP A 147 -3.23 -1.76 -31.15
CA ASP A 147 -4.61 -1.28 -30.97
C ASP A 147 -5.48 -2.26 -30.16
N HIS A 148 -5.16 -3.56 -30.22
CA HIS A 148 -5.96 -4.61 -29.61
C HIS A 148 -5.26 -5.31 -28.45
N LEU A 149 -3.94 -5.26 -28.38
CA LEU A 149 -3.18 -6.10 -27.46
C LEU A 149 -2.00 -5.35 -26.86
N GLU A 150 -1.83 -5.51 -25.56
CA GLU A 150 -0.63 -5.15 -24.83
C GLU A 150 -0.05 -6.40 -24.21
N LEU A 151 1.24 -6.64 -24.39
CA LEU A 151 1.96 -7.75 -23.77
C LEU A 151 3.23 -7.21 -23.11
N LEU A 152 3.47 -7.60 -21.87
CA LEU A 152 4.67 -7.28 -21.12
C LEU A 152 5.28 -8.57 -20.58
N LEU A 153 6.59 -8.72 -20.78
CA LEU A 153 7.41 -9.74 -20.13
C LEU A 153 8.52 -9.04 -19.36
N GLY A 154 8.79 -9.50 -18.15
CA GLY A 154 9.79 -8.90 -17.27
C GLY A 154 10.56 -9.94 -16.46
N PHE A 155 11.80 -9.60 -16.15
CA PHE A 155 12.65 -10.35 -15.24
C PHE A 155 13.57 -9.39 -14.50
N GLY A 156 13.75 -9.62 -13.20
CA GLY A 156 14.67 -8.82 -12.40
C GLY A 156 14.89 -9.42 -11.03
N ASP A 157 15.25 -8.56 -10.08
CA ASP A 157 15.51 -8.92 -8.70
C ASP A 157 14.75 -7.98 -7.75
N SER A 158 14.06 -8.57 -6.77
CA SER A 158 13.32 -7.86 -5.72
C SER A 158 14.09 -7.76 -4.40
N GLY A 159 15.26 -8.41 -4.28
CA GLY A 159 15.96 -8.63 -3.02
C GLY A 159 16.33 -7.36 -2.26
N TYR A 160 16.86 -6.35 -2.96
CA TYR A 160 17.22 -5.07 -2.33
C TYR A 160 16.01 -4.31 -1.79
N ARG A 161 14.87 -4.34 -2.50
CA ARG A 161 13.66 -3.68 -2.05
C ARG A 161 13.08 -4.34 -0.80
N MET A 162 13.19 -5.66 -0.71
CA MET A 162 12.71 -6.46 0.43
C MET A 162 13.60 -6.32 1.66
N TYR A 163 14.93 -6.34 1.49
CA TYR A 163 15.85 -6.55 2.60
C TYR A 163 16.90 -5.45 2.80
N GLY A 164 16.97 -4.46 1.91
CA GLY A 164 17.96 -3.38 2.00
C GLY A 164 19.39 -3.92 2.05
N SER A 165 20.14 -3.54 3.09
CA SER A 165 21.53 -3.99 3.29
C SER A 165 21.66 -5.48 3.65
N SER A 166 20.59 -6.13 4.11
CA SER A 166 20.53 -7.57 4.37
C SER A 166 20.18 -8.35 3.09
N TYR A 167 20.73 -7.89 1.97
CA TYR A 167 20.43 -8.36 0.63
C TYR A 167 20.66 -9.85 0.46
N ASN A 168 19.69 -10.51 -0.20
CA ASN A 168 19.84 -11.79 -0.86
C ASN A 168 19.02 -11.75 -2.16
N SER A 169 19.50 -12.44 -3.19
CA SER A 169 18.88 -12.39 -4.50
C SER A 169 17.48 -13.03 -4.47
N VAL A 170 16.48 -12.30 -4.97
CA VAL A 170 15.11 -12.77 -5.19
C VAL A 170 14.74 -12.59 -6.67
N PRO A 171 15.25 -13.46 -7.58
CA PRO A 171 14.83 -13.48 -8.96
C PRO A 171 13.31 -13.44 -9.12
N THR A 172 12.86 -12.49 -9.94
CA THR A 172 11.44 -12.15 -10.12
C THR A 172 11.08 -12.13 -11.61
N PRO A 173 10.77 -13.29 -12.22
CA PRO A 173 10.11 -13.36 -13.54
C PRO A 173 8.62 -13.04 -13.47
N GLY A 174 8.07 -12.53 -14.56
CA GLY A 174 6.62 -12.33 -14.68
C GLY A 174 6.20 -11.75 -16.03
N GLY A 175 4.93 -11.35 -16.11
CA GLY A 175 4.39 -10.70 -17.29
C GLY A 175 2.95 -10.21 -17.08
N ALA A 176 2.47 -9.47 -18.07
CA ALA A 176 1.11 -8.95 -18.09
C ALA A 176 0.58 -8.91 -19.53
N ALA A 177 -0.71 -9.12 -19.69
CA ALA A 177 -1.40 -9.01 -20.96
C ALA A 177 -2.66 -8.15 -20.81
N ARG A 178 -2.98 -7.33 -21.81
CA ARG A 178 -4.23 -6.57 -21.88
C ARG A 178 -4.84 -6.67 -23.27
N LEU A 179 -6.07 -7.14 -23.36
CA LEU A 179 -6.87 -7.18 -24.58
C LEU A 179 -7.83 -5.99 -24.60
N LYS A 180 -7.85 -5.25 -25.71
CA LYS A 180 -8.71 -4.08 -25.94
C LYS A 180 -9.76 -4.41 -26.99
N LEU A 181 -11.01 -4.53 -26.56
CA LEU A 181 -12.18 -4.86 -27.36
C LEU A 181 -13.11 -3.64 -27.47
N GLY A 182 -12.59 -2.56 -28.05
CA GLY A 182 -13.31 -1.28 -28.17
C GLY A 182 -13.47 -0.60 -26.82
N LYS A 183 -14.68 -0.67 -26.23
CA LYS A 183 -15.01 -0.07 -24.92
C LYS A 183 -14.80 -1.01 -23.74
N LEU A 184 -14.34 -2.23 -24.00
CA LEU A 184 -14.08 -3.27 -23.01
C LEU A 184 -12.59 -3.60 -23.02
N GLU A 185 -11.98 -3.68 -21.84
CA GLU A 185 -10.61 -4.13 -21.65
C GLU A 185 -10.57 -5.31 -20.69
N LEU A 186 -9.74 -6.31 -21.01
CA LEU A 186 -9.50 -7.48 -20.17
C LEU A 186 -8.00 -7.59 -19.92
N GLY A 187 -7.60 -7.74 -18.66
CA GLY A 187 -6.21 -7.85 -18.26
C GLY A 187 -5.93 -9.05 -17.37
N ILE A 188 -4.79 -9.69 -17.58
CA ILE A 188 -4.24 -10.71 -16.69
C ILE A 188 -2.73 -10.57 -16.61
N GLY A 189 -2.18 -10.67 -15.41
CA GLY A 189 -0.74 -10.63 -15.21
C GLY A 189 -0.32 -11.37 -13.96
N GLY A 190 0.98 -11.53 -13.79
CA GLY A 190 1.52 -12.08 -12.56
C GLY A 190 3.04 -12.08 -12.53
N GLU A 191 3.56 -12.36 -11.35
CA GLU A 191 4.98 -12.49 -11.06
C GLU A 191 5.20 -13.62 -10.06
N ALA A 192 6.38 -14.24 -10.15
CA ALA A 192 6.86 -15.21 -9.17
C ALA A 192 8.16 -14.70 -8.59
N LYS A 193 8.33 -14.81 -7.28
CA LYS A 193 9.53 -14.42 -6.53
C LYS A 193 10.14 -15.69 -5.95
N ILE A 194 11.39 -15.94 -6.27
CA ILE A 194 12.08 -17.19 -5.91
C ILE A 194 13.33 -16.80 -5.12
N GLU A 195 13.47 -17.30 -3.90
CA GLU A 195 14.66 -17.09 -3.08
C GLU A 195 15.28 -18.43 -2.70
N ALA A 196 16.57 -18.59 -2.99
CA ALA A 196 17.29 -19.82 -2.67
C ALA A 196 17.84 -19.81 -1.24
N GLY A 197 17.72 -20.94 -0.55
CA GLY A 197 18.44 -21.22 0.68
C GLY A 197 19.90 -21.52 0.42
N VAL A 198 20.80 -20.66 0.89
CA VAL A 198 22.25 -20.82 0.69
C VAL A 198 22.92 -20.95 2.04
N ALA A 199 23.34 -22.18 2.40
CA ALA A 199 24.04 -22.43 3.65
C ALA A 199 25.27 -21.53 3.80
N GLY A 200 25.42 -20.91 4.97
CA GLY A 200 26.52 -19.99 5.28
C GLY A 200 26.29 -18.55 4.81
N ASN A 201 25.29 -18.27 3.96
CA ASN A 201 24.87 -16.91 3.70
C ASN A 201 23.92 -16.46 4.80
N ARG A 202 24.37 -15.57 5.70
CA ARG A 202 23.55 -15.01 6.79
C ARG A 202 22.34 -14.21 6.33
N ASN A 203 22.20 -13.90 5.05
CA ASN A 203 21.04 -13.17 4.52
C ASN A 203 20.08 -14.09 3.78
N ALA A 204 20.38 -15.39 3.62
CA ALA A 204 19.46 -16.33 2.99
C ALA A 204 18.28 -16.67 3.94
N PRO A 205 17.18 -17.28 3.45
CA PRO A 205 16.12 -17.75 4.33
C PRO A 205 16.55 -18.98 5.12
N TYR A 206 16.16 -19.02 6.40
CA TYR A 206 16.37 -20.16 7.29
C TYR A 206 15.17 -20.32 8.23
N HIS A 207 15.16 -21.45 8.93
CA HIS A 207 14.32 -21.68 10.09
C HIS A 207 15.15 -22.25 11.25
N THR A 208 14.92 -21.72 12.45
CA THR A 208 15.53 -22.20 13.70
C THR A 208 14.76 -23.41 14.21
N PRO A 209 15.35 -24.62 14.24
CA PRO A 209 14.63 -25.80 14.68
C PRO A 209 14.36 -25.75 16.19
N GLY A 210 13.24 -26.35 16.61
CA GLY A 210 12.88 -26.46 18.03
C GLY A 210 12.18 -25.22 18.61
N VAL A 211 12.03 -24.14 17.83
CA VAL A 211 11.23 -22.98 18.23
C VAL A 211 9.75 -23.26 17.94
N THR A 212 8.88 -22.93 18.88
CA THR A 212 7.42 -23.01 18.65
C THR A 212 6.88 -21.66 18.16
N TYR A 213 5.77 -21.69 17.41
CA TYR A 213 5.10 -20.47 16.97
C TYR A 213 4.63 -19.62 18.16
N GLU A 214 4.19 -20.27 19.25
CA GLU A 214 3.72 -19.56 20.45
C GLU A 214 4.85 -18.81 21.14
N ASP A 215 6.02 -19.42 21.35
CA ASP A 215 7.16 -18.73 21.95
C ASP A 215 7.61 -17.56 21.06
N TRP A 216 7.63 -17.77 19.74
CA TRP A 216 8.01 -16.74 18.77
C TRP A 216 7.08 -15.54 18.80
N ILE A 217 5.76 -15.76 18.74
CA ILE A 217 4.79 -14.65 18.69
C ILE A 217 4.75 -13.88 20.02
N ARG A 218 5.13 -14.53 21.13
CA ARG A 218 5.25 -13.91 22.45
C ARG A 218 6.58 -13.16 22.64
N GLY A 219 7.59 -13.42 21.82
CA GLY A 219 8.94 -12.93 22.05
C GLY A 219 9.63 -13.59 23.24
N GLU A 220 9.28 -14.85 23.52
CA GLU A 220 9.72 -15.63 24.68
C GLU A 220 10.67 -16.77 24.27
N VAL A 221 11.17 -16.82 23.03
CA VAL A 221 12.00 -17.94 22.54
C VAL A 221 13.29 -18.08 23.33
N ALA A 222 13.99 -16.96 23.57
CA ALA A 222 15.22 -16.94 24.36
C ALA A 222 14.95 -17.33 25.83
N GLU A 223 13.87 -16.82 26.41
CA GLU A 223 13.47 -17.12 27.79
C GLU A 223 13.10 -18.60 27.96
N SER A 224 12.19 -19.11 27.13
CA SER A 224 11.78 -20.52 27.13
C SER A 224 12.98 -21.46 26.98
N TYR A 225 13.95 -21.13 26.12
CA TYR A 225 15.16 -21.94 25.96
C TYR A 225 16.03 -21.95 27.22
N LEU A 226 16.26 -20.79 27.85
CA LEU A 226 17.05 -20.69 29.07
C LEU A 226 16.37 -21.39 30.26
N GLU A 227 15.05 -21.35 30.33
CA GLU A 227 14.27 -22.08 31.34
C GLU A 227 14.37 -23.59 31.17
N GLU A 228 14.34 -24.08 29.93
CA GLU A 228 14.40 -25.51 29.62
C GLU A 228 15.81 -26.09 29.78
N PHE A 229 16.84 -25.38 29.30
CA PHE A 229 18.20 -25.91 29.17
C PHE A 229 19.23 -25.28 30.13
N GLY A 230 18.91 -24.16 30.77
CA GLY A 230 19.80 -23.43 31.66
C GLY A 230 20.74 -22.44 30.93
N PRO A 231 21.20 -21.37 31.61
CA PRO A 231 22.05 -20.33 31.01
C PRO A 231 23.42 -20.83 30.56
N GLU A 232 23.94 -21.90 31.15
CA GLU A 232 25.17 -22.56 30.73
C GLU A 232 25.10 -23.18 29.33
N LEU A 233 23.89 -23.41 28.80
CA LEU A 233 23.66 -23.96 27.47
C LEU A 233 23.26 -22.90 26.43
N ALA A 234 23.29 -21.61 26.77
CA ALA A 234 22.95 -20.52 25.84
C ALA A 234 23.77 -20.56 24.53
N ASP A 235 25.06 -20.90 24.60
CA ASP A 235 25.94 -21.05 23.43
C ASP A 235 25.56 -22.22 22.51
N TYR A 236 24.69 -23.12 22.97
CA TYR A 236 24.18 -24.27 22.23
C TYR A 236 22.79 -24.04 21.64
N PHE A 237 22.32 -22.79 21.59
CA PHE A 237 21.06 -22.46 20.95
C PHE A 237 21.04 -23.00 19.50
N PRO A 238 19.92 -23.60 19.04
CA PRO A 238 19.90 -24.37 17.81
C PRO A 238 20.36 -23.56 16.59
N SER A 239 21.30 -24.12 15.83
CA SER A 239 21.74 -23.50 14.58
C SER A 239 20.62 -23.52 13.52
N PRO A 240 20.43 -22.42 12.78
CA PRO A 240 19.37 -22.33 11.78
C PRO A 240 19.62 -23.24 10.58
N SER A 241 18.54 -23.77 10.01
CA SER A 241 18.55 -24.67 8.85
C SER A 241 18.08 -23.95 7.58
N PRO A 242 18.80 -24.04 6.45
CA PRO A 242 18.43 -23.32 5.23
C PRO A 242 17.01 -23.65 4.75
N ARG A 243 16.33 -22.64 4.22
CA ARG A 243 15.02 -22.75 3.56
C ARG A 243 15.07 -22.08 2.21
N SER A 244 14.20 -22.51 1.29
CA SER A 244 13.98 -21.78 0.04
C SER A 244 12.59 -21.19 0.09
N ALA A 245 12.47 -19.91 -0.26
CA ALA A 245 11.19 -19.22 -0.24
C ALA A 245 10.64 -19.06 -1.66
N ARG A 246 9.32 -19.15 -1.77
CA ARG A 246 8.59 -18.86 -2.99
C ARG A 246 7.39 -18.01 -2.65
N SER A 247 7.18 -16.96 -3.42
CA SER A 247 5.99 -16.13 -3.32
C SER A 247 5.65 -15.57 -4.69
N GLY A 248 4.57 -14.82 -4.79
CA GLY A 248 4.16 -14.30 -6.09
C GLY A 248 2.77 -13.71 -6.06
N LYS A 249 2.39 -13.17 -7.20
CA LYS A 249 1.15 -12.42 -7.35
C LYS A 249 0.52 -12.74 -8.69
N LEU A 250 -0.78 -12.97 -8.69
CA LEU A 250 -1.64 -13.07 -9.86
C LEU A 250 -2.63 -11.92 -9.82
N VAL A 251 -2.79 -11.21 -10.93
CA VAL A 251 -3.69 -10.06 -11.05
C VAL A 251 -4.64 -10.22 -12.22
N GLY A 252 -5.86 -9.75 -12.04
CA GLY A 252 -6.89 -9.65 -13.07
C GLY A 252 -7.45 -8.23 -13.14
N TYR A 253 -7.87 -7.85 -14.35
CA TYR A 253 -8.45 -6.54 -14.63
C TYR A 253 -9.59 -6.68 -15.64
N LEU A 254 -10.68 -5.95 -15.37
CA LEU A 254 -11.79 -5.76 -16.29
C LEU A 254 -12.15 -4.28 -16.28
N GLY A 255 -12.01 -3.62 -17.42
CA GLY A 255 -12.36 -2.22 -17.58
C GLY A 255 -13.44 -2.05 -18.64
N PHE A 256 -14.42 -1.17 -18.42
CA PHE A 256 -15.36 -0.79 -19.47
C PHE A 256 -15.92 0.61 -19.29
N GLY A 257 -16.41 1.25 -20.34
CA GLY A 257 -16.97 2.60 -20.20
C GLY A 257 -17.48 3.26 -21.47
N GLY A 258 -17.85 4.54 -21.34
CA GLY A 258 -18.28 5.39 -22.45
C GLY A 258 -19.67 5.05 -23.00
N PHE A 259 -20.59 4.55 -22.17
CA PHE A 259 -21.97 4.28 -22.59
C PHE A 259 -22.99 4.74 -21.54
N GLY A 260 -24.07 5.36 -22.01
CA GLY A 260 -25.08 5.94 -21.11
C GLY A 260 -24.44 6.86 -20.05
N PRO A 261 -24.80 6.71 -18.77
CA PRO A 261 -24.18 7.48 -17.69
C PRO A 261 -22.79 6.95 -17.29
N VAL A 262 -22.39 5.76 -17.73
CA VAL A 262 -21.11 5.14 -17.33
C VAL A 262 -19.96 5.77 -18.10
N ARG A 263 -19.13 6.55 -17.41
CA ARG A 263 -17.90 7.10 -18.00
C ARG A 263 -16.83 6.01 -18.07
N TRP A 264 -16.60 5.31 -16.96
CA TRP A 264 -15.75 4.14 -16.87
C TRP A 264 -16.08 3.32 -15.62
N ASN A 265 -15.68 2.06 -15.63
CA ASN A 265 -15.66 1.11 -14.53
C ASN A 265 -14.36 0.31 -14.62
N ASN A 266 -13.74 0.05 -13.47
CA ASN A 266 -12.55 -0.77 -13.37
C ASN A 266 -12.70 -1.75 -12.20
N LEU A 267 -12.75 -3.04 -12.51
CA LEU A 267 -12.65 -4.14 -11.58
C LEU A 267 -11.22 -4.68 -11.56
N PHE A 268 -10.66 -4.79 -10.37
CA PHE A 268 -9.33 -5.35 -10.11
C PHE A 268 -9.45 -6.53 -9.17
N VAL A 269 -8.68 -7.57 -9.47
CA VAL A 269 -8.50 -8.74 -8.60
C VAL A 269 -7.01 -8.98 -8.42
N SER A 270 -6.59 -9.29 -7.20
CA SER A 270 -5.22 -9.65 -6.86
C SER A 270 -5.22 -10.82 -5.89
N LEU A 271 -4.52 -11.89 -6.25
CA LEU A 271 -4.22 -13.01 -5.37
C LEU A 271 -2.70 -13.04 -5.15
N THR A 272 -2.26 -12.98 -3.90
CA THR A 272 -0.85 -12.87 -3.52
C THR A 272 -0.50 -13.96 -2.51
N GLN A 273 0.57 -14.71 -2.77
CA GLN A 273 1.32 -15.41 -1.74
C GLN A 273 2.36 -14.42 -1.21
N LEU A 274 2.37 -14.15 0.09
CA LEU A 274 3.35 -13.24 0.67
C LEU A 274 4.72 -13.91 0.76
N HIS A 275 5.78 -13.10 0.70
CA HIS A 275 7.14 -13.62 0.86
C HIS A 275 7.41 -13.86 2.35
N PRO A 276 7.93 -15.04 2.75
CA PRO A 276 8.24 -15.34 4.14
C PRO A 276 9.21 -14.33 4.76
N GLU A 277 9.06 -14.09 6.05
CA GLU A 277 9.99 -13.30 6.84
C GLU A 277 11.26 -14.09 7.15
N LYS A 278 12.38 -13.38 7.29
CA LYS A 278 13.69 -14.03 7.52
C LYS A 278 13.93 -14.34 8.99
N LYS A 279 13.88 -13.31 9.81
CA LYS A 279 14.23 -13.40 11.22
C LYS A 279 13.58 -12.31 12.05
N THR A 280 13.37 -12.63 13.32
CA THR A 280 13.19 -11.66 14.41
C THR A 280 14.43 -11.68 15.31
N THR A 281 14.54 -10.70 16.20
CA THR A 281 15.66 -10.60 17.14
C THR A 281 15.11 -10.47 18.56
N GLU A 282 15.60 -11.31 19.46
CA GLU A 282 15.35 -11.27 20.89
C GLU A 282 16.66 -11.01 21.66
N ILE A 283 16.59 -10.83 22.97
CA ILE A 283 17.77 -10.67 23.83
C ILE A 283 17.94 -11.92 24.69
N MET A 284 19.10 -12.56 24.58
CA MET A 284 19.48 -13.71 25.41
C MET A 284 20.74 -13.34 26.20
N LEU A 285 20.64 -13.33 27.53
CA LEU A 285 21.75 -12.97 28.43
C LEU A 285 22.43 -11.62 28.12
N GLY A 286 21.66 -10.65 27.60
CA GLY A 286 22.17 -9.31 27.25
C GLY A 286 22.74 -9.20 25.82
N GLU A 287 22.78 -10.30 25.08
CA GLU A 287 23.24 -10.33 23.68
C GLU A 287 22.06 -10.54 22.71
N PRO A 288 22.12 -9.98 21.49
CA PRO A 288 21.07 -10.19 20.49
C PRO A 288 21.10 -11.61 19.94
N LEU A 289 19.95 -12.28 19.99
CA LEU A 289 19.71 -13.59 19.41
C LEU A 289 18.85 -13.44 18.15
N ASP A 290 19.41 -13.83 17.00
CA ASP A 290 18.66 -13.90 15.75
C ASP A 290 17.87 -15.21 15.67
N ILE A 291 16.54 -15.10 15.59
CA ILE A 291 15.63 -16.24 15.45
C ILE A 291 15.11 -16.25 14.03
N TRP A 292 15.41 -17.31 13.29
CA TRP A 292 15.00 -17.50 11.91
C TRP A 292 13.59 -18.11 11.80
N VAL A 293 12.68 -17.41 11.11
CA VAL A 293 11.21 -17.59 11.24
C VAL A 293 10.51 -17.94 9.92
N HIS A 294 11.24 -18.38 8.91
CA HIS A 294 10.68 -18.69 7.58
C HIS A 294 9.40 -19.54 7.67
N ASP A 295 9.48 -20.67 8.36
CA ASP A 295 8.38 -21.66 8.46
C ASP A 295 7.18 -21.18 9.30
N PHE A 296 7.22 -19.98 9.91
CA PHE A 296 6.09 -19.38 10.62
C PHE A 296 5.31 -18.36 9.78
N THR A 297 5.78 -18.09 8.57
CA THR A 297 5.25 -17.00 7.73
C THR A 297 5.07 -17.41 6.27
N ASP A 298 5.33 -18.68 5.94
CA ASP A 298 5.33 -19.18 4.57
C ASP A 298 3.95 -19.57 4.06
N GLN A 299 2.93 -19.65 4.93
CA GLN A 299 1.54 -19.93 4.56
C GLN A 299 0.65 -18.68 4.46
N ARG A 300 1.25 -17.50 4.28
CA ARG A 300 0.51 -16.24 4.19
C ARG A 300 -0.02 -15.93 2.79
N THR A 301 -1.34 -15.74 2.68
CA THR A 301 -2.03 -15.39 1.43
C THR A 301 -2.88 -14.14 1.57
N SER A 302 -3.09 -13.43 0.46
CA SER A 302 -3.99 -12.27 0.38
C SER A 302 -4.76 -12.27 -0.94
N LEU A 303 -6.09 -12.21 -0.83
CA LEU A 303 -7.00 -11.86 -1.92
C LEU A 303 -7.46 -10.41 -1.73
N VAL A 304 -7.43 -9.62 -2.79
CA VAL A 304 -7.99 -8.28 -2.84
C VAL A 304 -8.82 -8.14 -4.11
N ILE A 305 -10.08 -7.74 -3.94
CA ILE A 305 -11.01 -7.44 -5.03
C ILE A 305 -11.48 -6.02 -4.83
N GLY A 306 -11.36 -5.17 -5.85
CA GLY A 306 -11.93 -3.84 -5.77
C GLY A 306 -12.48 -3.40 -7.11
N ASP A 307 -13.59 -2.67 -7.05
CA ASP A 307 -14.29 -2.14 -8.21
C ASP A 307 -14.54 -0.65 -8.00
N GLU A 308 -14.32 0.15 -9.03
CA GLU A 308 -14.65 1.58 -9.02
C GLU A 308 -15.35 1.98 -10.31
N ILE A 309 -16.44 2.73 -10.19
CA ILE A 309 -17.22 3.23 -11.31
C ILE A 309 -17.40 4.75 -11.20
N GLN A 310 -17.23 5.43 -12.32
CA GLN A 310 -17.62 6.84 -12.48
C GLN A 310 -18.87 6.95 -13.36
N LEU A 311 -19.90 7.58 -12.82
CA LEU A 311 -21.13 7.92 -13.52
C LEU A 311 -21.30 9.43 -13.67
N VAL A 312 -21.80 9.85 -14.83
CA VAL A 312 -22.32 11.20 -15.07
C VAL A 312 -23.83 11.12 -14.91
N LEU A 313 -24.34 11.54 -13.75
CA LEU A 313 -25.77 11.45 -13.43
C LEU A 313 -26.57 12.56 -14.12
N ALA A 314 -25.99 13.75 -14.19
CA ALA A 314 -26.51 14.87 -14.96
C ALA A 314 -25.34 15.60 -15.62
N PRO A 315 -25.27 15.64 -16.97
CA PRO A 315 -24.17 16.28 -17.68
C PRO A 315 -23.92 17.70 -17.17
N ASP A 316 -22.64 17.99 -16.89
CA ASP A 316 -22.14 19.28 -16.39
C ASP A 316 -22.80 19.77 -15.09
N ARG A 317 -23.52 18.89 -14.37
CA ARG A 317 -24.24 19.25 -13.14
C ARG A 317 -23.96 18.32 -11.96
N LEU A 318 -23.83 17.02 -12.20
CA LEU A 318 -23.65 16.03 -11.13
C LEU A 318 -22.91 14.79 -11.62
N ASP A 319 -21.77 14.54 -10.99
CA ASP A 319 -21.02 13.29 -11.11
C ASP A 319 -21.11 12.44 -9.84
N MET A 320 -20.97 11.14 -10.03
CA MET A 320 -20.83 10.16 -8.97
C MET A 320 -19.62 9.27 -9.23
N ALA A 321 -18.82 9.02 -8.20
CA ALA A 321 -17.86 7.93 -8.16
C ALA A 321 -18.26 6.98 -7.03
N TRP A 322 -18.30 5.69 -7.31
CA TRP A 322 -18.64 4.67 -6.32
C TRP A 322 -17.62 3.54 -6.39
N ALA A 323 -17.08 3.15 -5.25
CA ALA A 323 -16.12 2.07 -5.18
C ALA A 323 -16.45 1.07 -4.08
N GLY A 324 -16.13 -0.19 -4.33
CA GLY A 324 -16.17 -1.30 -3.38
C GLY A 324 -14.80 -1.95 -3.26
N LEU A 325 -14.44 -2.38 -2.06
CA LEU A 325 -13.19 -3.09 -1.79
C LEU A 325 -13.49 -4.26 -0.85
N PHE A 326 -12.94 -5.42 -1.16
CA PHE A 326 -12.98 -6.62 -0.35
C PHE A 326 -11.56 -7.19 -0.25
N GLY A 327 -11.16 -7.62 0.93
CA GLY A 327 -9.92 -8.34 1.14
C GLY A 327 -10.08 -9.51 2.09
N ASP A 328 -9.37 -10.58 1.78
CA ASP A 328 -9.25 -11.78 2.59
C ASP A 328 -7.75 -12.10 2.74
N GLN A 329 -7.21 -11.93 3.94
CA GLN A 329 -5.84 -12.26 4.29
C GLN A 329 -5.86 -13.49 5.20
N ARG A 330 -5.02 -14.49 4.93
CA ARG A 330 -4.94 -15.72 5.73
C ARG A 330 -3.51 -16.03 6.08
N ASP A 331 -3.28 -16.49 7.30
CA ASP A 331 -2.00 -16.98 7.80
C ASP A 331 -2.21 -18.41 8.31
N GLY A 332 -1.82 -19.41 7.51
CA GLY A 332 -2.02 -20.82 7.84
C GLY A 332 -1.23 -21.30 9.05
N ASP A 333 -0.15 -20.59 9.39
CA ASP A 333 0.74 -20.92 10.51
C ASP A 333 0.24 -20.30 11.83
N ASN A 334 -0.61 -19.28 11.76
CA ASN A 334 -1.15 -18.57 12.91
C ASN A 334 -2.51 -19.11 13.33
N GLN A 335 -2.60 -19.63 14.55
CA GLN A 335 -3.88 -20.00 15.19
C GLN A 335 -4.07 -19.34 16.55
N LEU A 336 -3.14 -18.49 16.97
CA LEU A 336 -3.01 -18.06 18.36
C LEU A 336 -3.32 -16.58 18.56
N MET A 337 -2.86 -15.72 17.64
CA MET A 337 -2.90 -14.27 17.82
C MET A 337 -3.70 -13.59 16.70
N PRO A 338 -4.55 -12.59 17.01
CA PRO A 338 -5.10 -11.73 15.97
C PRO A 338 -3.97 -10.95 15.28
N THR A 339 -3.91 -11.02 13.95
CA THR A 339 -2.93 -10.26 13.15
C THR A 339 -3.58 -9.65 11.91
N ASP A 340 -2.89 -8.65 11.35
CA ASP A 340 -3.22 -8.08 10.04
C ASP A 340 -3.02 -9.05 8.87
N PHE A 341 -2.40 -10.21 9.12
CA PHE A 341 -2.22 -11.29 8.15
C PHE A 341 -3.34 -12.34 8.21
N ASP A 342 -4.22 -12.29 9.21
CA ASP A 342 -5.40 -13.16 9.28
C ASP A 342 -6.69 -12.40 9.62
N ARG A 343 -7.27 -11.81 8.57
CA ARG A 343 -8.50 -11.01 8.67
C ARG A 343 -9.29 -10.99 7.36
N THR A 344 -10.57 -10.65 7.47
CA THR A 344 -11.40 -10.19 6.34
C THR A 344 -11.69 -8.71 6.49
N TYR A 345 -11.69 -7.97 5.40
CA TYR A 345 -12.18 -6.60 5.37
C TYR A 345 -13.04 -6.32 4.15
N ALA A 346 -14.01 -5.43 4.30
CA ALA A 346 -14.86 -4.97 3.23
C ALA A 346 -15.18 -3.48 3.42
N SER A 347 -15.25 -2.74 2.33
CA SER A 347 -15.61 -1.33 2.36
C SER A 347 -16.35 -0.91 1.09
N THR A 348 -17.15 0.14 1.23
CA THR A 348 -17.67 0.89 0.10
C THR A 348 -17.55 2.40 0.34
N VAL A 349 -17.20 3.14 -0.70
CA VAL A 349 -17.02 4.59 -0.69
C VAL A 349 -17.82 5.19 -1.83
N LEU A 350 -18.72 6.12 -1.51
CA LEU A 350 -19.52 6.86 -2.46
C LEU A 350 -19.13 8.33 -2.41
N ARG A 351 -18.77 8.91 -3.55
CA ARG A 351 -18.51 10.34 -3.71
C ARG A 351 -19.45 10.94 -4.75
N LEU A 352 -20.10 12.04 -4.37
CA LEU A 352 -20.94 12.86 -5.23
C LEU A 352 -20.33 14.25 -5.38
N GLN A 353 -20.36 14.79 -6.58
CA GLN A 353 -19.90 16.15 -6.84
C GLN A 353 -20.87 16.90 -7.74
N GLY A 354 -21.48 17.94 -7.20
CA GLY A 354 -22.37 18.85 -7.92
C GLY A 354 -21.64 20.09 -8.41
N TYR A 355 -22.05 20.64 -9.55
CA TYR A 355 -21.41 21.77 -10.22
C TYR A 355 -22.34 23.00 -10.30
N PRO A 356 -22.55 23.77 -9.21
CA PRO A 356 -23.32 25.01 -9.27
C PRO A 356 -22.79 26.03 -10.28
N THR A 357 -21.46 26.07 -10.48
CA THR A 357 -20.79 26.83 -11.55
C THR A 357 -19.65 25.99 -12.10
N GLU A 358 -18.99 26.45 -13.17
CA GLU A 358 -17.84 25.76 -13.76
C GLU A 358 -16.65 25.62 -12.80
N THR A 359 -16.50 26.53 -11.84
CA THR A 359 -15.32 26.56 -10.95
C THR A 359 -15.61 26.33 -9.49
N PHE A 360 -16.88 26.44 -9.08
CA PHE A 360 -17.34 26.19 -7.71
C PHE A 360 -18.20 24.93 -7.67
N HIS A 361 -17.76 23.93 -6.91
CA HIS A 361 -18.40 22.63 -6.80
C HIS A 361 -18.75 22.31 -5.34
N LEU A 362 -19.75 21.45 -5.15
CA LEU A 362 -20.12 20.88 -3.86
C LEU A 362 -19.78 19.39 -3.86
N LEU A 363 -19.01 18.94 -2.88
CA LEU A 363 -18.57 17.56 -2.76
C LEU A 363 -19.12 16.93 -1.48
N VAL A 364 -19.60 15.69 -1.59
CA VAL A 364 -19.92 14.82 -0.45
C VAL A 364 -19.32 13.44 -0.69
N GLU A 365 -18.66 12.88 0.31
CA GLU A 365 -18.18 11.51 0.32
C GLU A 365 -18.65 10.80 1.59
N THR A 366 -19.18 9.58 1.45
CA THR A 366 -19.51 8.72 2.59
C THR A 366 -18.88 7.36 2.40
N SER A 367 -18.50 6.71 3.49
CA SER A 367 -17.95 5.37 3.46
C SER A 367 -18.47 4.49 4.59
N LEU A 368 -18.57 3.20 4.33
CA LEU A 368 -18.84 2.16 5.32
C LEU A 368 -17.79 1.08 5.18
N ALA A 369 -17.18 0.69 6.28
CA ALA A 369 -16.19 -0.38 6.30
C ALA A 369 -16.38 -1.29 7.50
N ARG A 370 -16.01 -2.55 7.29
CA ARG A 370 -15.99 -3.60 8.28
C ARG A 370 -14.70 -4.39 8.16
N GLU A 371 -14.08 -4.66 9.30
CA GLU A 371 -12.91 -5.52 9.42
C GLU A 371 -13.20 -6.56 10.49
N TRP A 372 -12.79 -7.79 10.25
CA TRP A 372 -13.04 -8.93 11.11
C TRP A 372 -11.77 -9.77 11.23
N SER A 373 -11.29 -9.94 12.46
CA SER A 373 -10.18 -10.84 12.77
C SER A 373 -10.68 -12.27 12.92
N ARG A 374 -9.92 -13.24 12.42
CA ARG A 374 -10.32 -14.66 12.54
C ARG A 374 -9.87 -15.30 13.84
N ASN A 375 -8.79 -14.80 14.42
CA ASN A 375 -8.06 -15.48 15.49
C ASN A 375 -8.13 -14.70 16.79
N GLY A 376 -9.33 -14.23 17.17
CA GLY A 376 -9.60 -13.57 18.44
C GLY A 376 -9.87 -12.06 18.33
N ASN A 377 -9.87 -11.39 19.48
CA ASN A 377 -10.19 -9.98 19.60
C ASN A 377 -9.00 -9.10 19.24
N ALA A 378 -9.09 -8.46 18.08
CA ALA A 378 -8.05 -7.55 17.56
C ALA A 378 -8.30 -6.08 17.93
N PHE A 379 -9.53 -5.73 18.33
CA PHE A 379 -9.98 -4.35 18.43
C PHE A 379 -10.51 -4.01 19.82
N ARG A 380 -10.28 -2.76 20.24
CA ARG A 380 -10.67 -2.23 21.55
C ARG A 380 -11.92 -1.36 21.40
N GLU A 381 -13.08 -1.85 21.79
CA GLU A 381 -14.33 -1.10 21.86
C GLU A 381 -14.40 -0.19 23.07
N HIS A 382 -13.66 -0.49 24.14
CA HIS A 382 -13.69 0.30 25.36
C HIS A 382 -12.32 0.83 25.75
N ARG A 383 -12.31 1.91 26.53
CA ARG A 383 -11.06 2.48 27.07
C ARG A 383 -10.31 1.51 27.98
N ASP A 384 -11.02 0.62 28.67
CA ASP A 384 -10.53 -0.34 29.65
C ASP A 384 -10.39 -1.77 29.08
N SER A 385 -10.50 -1.96 27.76
CA SER A 385 -10.40 -3.29 27.12
C SER A 385 -9.09 -4.05 27.40
N ILE A 386 -8.02 -3.39 27.86
CA ILE A 386 -6.79 -4.05 28.33
C ILE A 386 -7.02 -4.97 29.55
N PHE A 387 -8.16 -4.85 30.23
CA PHE A 387 -8.51 -5.66 31.40
C PHE A 387 -9.65 -6.67 31.14
N SER A 388 -10.19 -6.71 29.92
CA SER A 388 -11.33 -7.58 29.57
C SER A 388 -11.10 -8.24 28.22
N ASN A 389 -10.88 -9.55 28.22
CA ASN A 389 -10.85 -10.36 27.01
C ASN A 389 -11.98 -11.44 27.06
N THR A 390 -12.10 -12.25 26.00
CA THR A 390 -13.25 -13.11 25.66
C THR A 390 -13.98 -13.70 26.86
N ALA A 391 -15.31 -13.47 26.91
CA ALA A 391 -16.21 -13.88 28.00
C ALA A 391 -15.87 -13.30 29.40
N GLY A 392 -15.20 -12.13 29.45
CA GLY A 392 -14.83 -11.47 30.70
C GLY A 392 -13.68 -12.17 31.43
N ARG A 393 -12.86 -12.95 30.71
CA ARG A 393 -11.63 -13.55 31.25
C ARG A 393 -10.46 -12.79 30.65
N ALA A 394 -9.61 -12.23 31.51
CA ALA A 394 -8.33 -11.71 31.06
C ALA A 394 -7.55 -12.84 30.38
N ASP A 395 -7.04 -12.61 29.16
CA ASP A 395 -5.96 -13.44 28.66
C ASP A 395 -4.73 -13.07 29.47
N THR A 396 -4.45 -13.87 30.48
CA THR A 396 -3.35 -13.64 31.43
C THR A 396 -1.99 -13.67 30.76
N ARG A 397 -1.89 -14.09 29.49
CA ARG A 397 -0.65 -14.07 28.72
C ARG A 397 -0.71 -13.16 27.47
N GLY A 398 -1.80 -12.44 27.22
CA GLY A 398 -1.84 -11.25 26.34
C GLY A 398 -1.65 -11.43 24.82
N LEU A 399 -2.14 -12.52 24.21
CA LEU A 399 -2.16 -12.64 22.75
C LEU A 399 -3.34 -11.87 22.12
N GLU A 400 -4.47 -11.72 22.80
CA GLU A 400 -5.54 -10.85 22.29
C GLU A 400 -5.28 -9.37 22.62
N ILE A 401 -5.62 -8.49 21.69
CA ILE A 401 -5.24 -7.05 21.73
C ILE A 401 -6.41 -6.18 22.22
N GLY A 402 -7.63 -6.70 22.19
CA GLY A 402 -8.81 -6.00 22.67
C GLY A 402 -9.95 -6.91 23.09
N ASP A 403 -11.17 -6.38 23.05
CA ASP A 403 -12.41 -7.00 23.52
C ASP A 403 -13.40 -7.30 22.37
N SER A 404 -13.04 -6.99 21.12
CA SER A 404 -13.85 -7.24 19.94
C SER A 404 -13.03 -7.78 18.78
N ASP A 405 -13.59 -8.75 18.07
CA ASP A 405 -13.05 -9.32 16.83
C ASP A 405 -13.38 -8.48 15.59
N THR A 406 -14.26 -7.48 15.73
CA THR A 406 -14.83 -6.75 14.60
C THR A 406 -14.71 -5.24 14.77
N ARG A 407 -14.13 -4.57 13.78
CA ARG A 407 -14.19 -3.10 13.63
C ARG A 407 -15.22 -2.71 12.58
N ARG A 408 -16.04 -1.71 12.90
CA ARG A 408 -17.00 -1.08 12.00
C ARG A 408 -16.76 0.41 12.03
N THR A 409 -16.64 1.01 10.86
CA THR A 409 -16.38 2.45 10.73
C THR A 409 -17.26 3.04 9.65
N TRP A 410 -17.88 4.17 9.98
CA TRP A 410 -18.59 5.03 9.05
C TRP A 410 -17.88 6.38 9.00
N GLN A 411 -17.74 6.95 7.80
CA GLN A 411 -17.29 8.32 7.64
C GLN A 411 -18.22 9.10 6.71
N LEU A 412 -18.37 10.39 7.00
CA LEU A 412 -19.00 11.39 6.15
C LEU A 412 -18.06 12.59 6.01
N LYS A 413 -17.85 13.02 4.77
CA LYS A 413 -16.98 14.14 4.42
C LYS A 413 -17.72 15.01 3.44
N GLY A 414 -17.57 16.32 3.53
CA GLY A 414 -18.19 17.18 2.55
C GLY A 414 -17.75 18.63 2.67
N GLY A 415 -17.99 19.37 1.59
CA GLY A 415 -17.67 20.79 1.55
C GLY A 415 -17.58 21.32 0.13
N VAL A 416 -16.81 22.39 -0.01
CA VAL A 416 -16.68 23.16 -1.25
C VAL A 416 -15.37 22.81 -1.94
N VAL A 417 -15.43 22.70 -3.27
CA VAL A 417 -14.26 22.54 -4.12
C VAL A 417 -14.19 23.70 -5.11
N ILE A 418 -13.02 24.31 -5.23
CA ILE A 418 -12.71 25.31 -6.26
C ILE A 418 -11.79 24.64 -7.28
N ASN A 419 -12.20 24.61 -8.53
CA ASN A 419 -11.45 24.00 -9.63
C ASN A 419 -11.42 24.94 -10.85
N PRO A 420 -10.27 25.48 -11.25
CA PRO A 420 -10.20 26.42 -12.36
C PRO A 420 -10.36 25.77 -13.75
N LEU A 421 -10.30 24.43 -13.87
CA LEU A 421 -10.36 23.74 -15.16
C LEU A 421 -11.76 23.21 -15.51
N GLY A 422 -12.78 23.54 -14.73
CA GLY A 422 -14.15 23.15 -15.03
C GLY A 422 -14.65 21.92 -14.26
N PRO A 423 -15.86 21.45 -14.62
CA PRO A 423 -16.49 20.27 -14.02
C PRO A 423 -15.66 18.98 -14.15
N GLY A 424 -15.86 18.07 -13.20
CA GLY A 424 -15.29 16.73 -13.18
C GLY A 424 -14.79 16.33 -11.79
N ILE A 425 -15.21 15.15 -11.34
CA ILE A 425 -14.92 14.64 -9.99
C ILE A 425 -13.43 14.29 -9.78
N PHE A 426 -12.70 14.03 -10.87
CA PHE A 426 -11.26 13.77 -10.89
C PHE A 426 -10.44 14.90 -11.52
N THR A 427 -11.07 15.99 -11.95
CA THR A 427 -10.37 17.15 -12.51
C THR A 427 -9.49 17.80 -11.44
N ARG A 428 -8.31 18.27 -11.84
CA ARG A 428 -7.28 18.92 -10.99
C ARG A 428 -6.69 20.11 -11.77
N PRO A 429 -6.17 21.17 -11.11
CA PRO A 429 -6.00 21.32 -9.67
C PRO A 429 -7.33 21.49 -8.92
N SER A 430 -7.34 21.13 -7.64
CA SER A 430 -8.51 21.28 -6.76
C SER A 430 -8.12 21.89 -5.43
N LEU A 431 -8.80 22.96 -5.03
CA LEU A 431 -8.71 23.55 -3.71
C LEU A 431 -9.99 23.21 -2.94
N ARG A 432 -9.87 22.69 -1.72
CA ARG A 432 -10.99 22.10 -0.99
C ARG A 432 -11.08 22.67 0.42
N ILE A 433 -12.30 23.01 0.81
CA ILE A 433 -12.66 23.34 2.20
C ILE A 433 -13.65 22.28 2.65
N LEU A 434 -13.23 21.43 3.57
CA LEU A 434 -13.97 20.21 3.92
C LEU A 434 -14.21 20.11 5.42
N TYR A 435 -15.30 19.45 5.76
CA TYR A 435 -15.61 18.95 7.08
C TYR A 435 -15.77 17.43 7.03
N GLY A 436 -15.18 16.75 8.01
CA GLY A 436 -15.19 15.30 8.11
C GLY A 436 -15.72 14.85 9.47
N LEU A 437 -16.46 13.76 9.46
CA LEU A 437 -17.02 13.07 10.62
C LEU A 437 -16.75 11.56 10.48
N GLN A 438 -16.26 10.93 11.53
CA GLN A 438 -16.10 9.49 11.66
C GLN A 438 -16.87 8.98 12.87
N ALA A 439 -17.56 7.86 12.73
CA ALA A 439 -18.06 7.07 13.85
C ALA A 439 -17.52 5.63 13.73
N SER A 440 -16.99 5.07 14.83
CA SER A 440 -16.51 3.69 14.89
C SER A 440 -16.88 3.04 16.22
N ASN A 441 -17.12 1.73 16.23
CA ASN A 441 -17.26 0.98 17.48
C ASN A 441 -15.94 0.88 18.25
N VAL A 442 -14.81 1.02 17.56
CA VAL A 442 -13.49 0.97 18.20
C VAL A 442 -13.18 2.32 18.84
N ASN A 443 -12.77 2.30 20.11
CA ASN A 443 -12.34 3.48 20.83
C ASN A 443 -11.08 4.06 20.19
N ASN A 444 -11.08 5.38 19.95
CA ASN A 444 -9.96 6.08 19.32
C ASN A 444 -9.52 5.43 17.98
N ALA A 445 -10.50 5.03 17.15
CA ALA A 445 -10.30 4.42 15.83
C ALA A 445 -9.67 5.35 14.76
N PHE A 446 -8.74 6.20 15.17
CA PHE A 446 -8.20 7.28 14.37
C PHE A 446 -6.81 7.70 14.87
N GLY A 447 -5.90 8.12 14.00
CA GLY A 447 -4.52 8.47 14.38
C GLY A 447 -4.46 9.50 15.51
N ASN A 448 -3.97 9.09 16.67
CA ASN A 448 -3.94 9.88 17.89
C ASN A 448 -2.64 9.69 18.66
N SER A 449 -2.45 10.50 19.70
CA SER A 449 -1.31 10.43 20.62
C SER A 449 -1.76 10.13 22.05
N PHE A 450 -2.88 9.40 22.19
CA PHE A 450 -3.36 8.96 23.48
C PHE A 450 -2.56 7.76 23.99
N VAL A 451 -2.73 7.48 25.27
CA VAL A 451 -2.06 6.44 26.03
C VAL A 451 -2.12 5.08 25.35
N GLU A 452 -0.95 4.51 25.06
CA GLU A 452 -0.80 3.17 24.48
C GLU A 452 -0.21 2.15 25.48
N THR A 453 0.37 2.61 26.59
CA THR A 453 1.00 1.75 27.61
C THR A 453 0.35 1.91 29.00
N ILE A 454 0.50 0.89 29.84
CA ILE A 454 0.04 0.92 31.25
C ILE A 454 0.73 2.06 32.03
N ASP A 455 2.00 2.32 31.76
CA ASP A 455 2.75 3.40 32.39
C ASP A 455 2.16 4.78 32.03
N GLN A 456 1.81 4.99 30.77
CA GLN A 456 1.15 6.22 30.32
C GLN A 456 -0.28 6.36 30.86
N PHE A 457 -0.98 5.24 31.11
CA PHE A 457 -2.34 5.24 31.66
C PHE A 457 -2.37 5.78 33.09
N ASN A 458 -1.30 5.54 33.86
CA ASN A 458 -1.17 6.07 35.21
C ASN A 458 -1.01 7.60 35.24
N ASP A 459 -0.46 8.19 34.16
CA ASP A 459 -0.24 9.63 34.05
C ASP A 459 -1.41 10.36 33.35
N PHE A 460 -2.08 9.71 32.40
CA PHE A 460 -3.19 10.28 31.62
C PHE A 460 -4.33 9.26 31.47
N ASP A 461 -5.52 9.55 32.00
CA ASP A 461 -6.70 8.66 31.82
C ASP A 461 -7.05 8.53 30.33
N ASN A 462 -7.49 7.34 29.92
CA ASN A 462 -8.00 7.14 28.56
C ASN A 462 -9.46 7.60 28.48
N THR A 463 -9.80 8.36 27.43
CA THR A 463 -11.17 8.82 27.22
C THR A 463 -11.87 7.97 26.19
N GLU A 464 -13.11 7.56 26.49
CA GLU A 464 -13.97 6.85 25.55
C GLU A 464 -14.40 7.76 24.40
N ARG A 465 -14.04 7.39 23.16
CA ARG A 465 -14.30 8.20 21.96
C ARG A 465 -14.53 7.32 20.74
N HIS A 466 -15.78 7.34 20.31
CA HIS A 466 -16.23 6.65 19.09
C HIS A 466 -16.48 7.58 17.92
N VAL A 467 -16.53 8.89 18.18
CA VAL A 467 -16.86 9.90 17.18
C VAL A 467 -15.71 10.87 17.04
N ARG A 468 -15.28 11.12 15.79
CA ARG A 468 -14.27 12.11 15.45
C ARG A 468 -14.73 13.12 14.42
N HIS A 469 -14.34 14.38 14.58
CA HIS A 469 -14.60 15.43 13.60
C HIS A 469 -13.33 16.24 13.31
N MET A 470 -13.24 16.75 12.08
CA MET A 470 -12.14 17.64 11.71
C MET A 470 -12.55 18.53 10.53
N ALA A 471 -11.85 19.64 10.36
CA ALA A 471 -11.91 20.44 9.15
C ALA A 471 -10.61 20.31 8.35
N ALA A 472 -10.67 20.57 7.05
CA ALA A 472 -9.51 20.56 6.18
C ALA A 472 -9.55 21.68 5.15
N LEU A 473 -8.40 22.32 4.96
CA LEU A 473 -8.08 23.11 3.77
C LEU A 473 -7.05 22.31 2.99
N GLU A 474 -7.35 21.93 1.76
CA GLU A 474 -6.47 21.07 0.95
C GLU A 474 -6.28 21.63 -0.45
N ALA A 475 -5.08 21.50 -0.98
CA ALA A 475 -4.78 21.71 -2.39
C ALA A 475 -4.15 20.45 -2.97
N GLU A 476 -4.63 20.05 -4.15
CA GLU A 476 -4.15 18.87 -4.86
C GLU A 476 -3.97 19.21 -6.34
N VAL A 477 -2.80 18.89 -6.90
CA VAL A 477 -2.37 19.34 -8.23
C VAL A 477 -1.58 18.25 -8.95
N TRP A 478 -1.87 18.07 -10.24
CA TRP A 478 -0.98 17.41 -11.20
C TRP A 478 -0.45 18.50 -12.14
N PHE A 479 0.84 18.46 -12.48
CA PHE A 479 1.48 19.46 -13.33
C PHE A 479 2.45 18.82 -14.32
#